data_AF-A0A7S2HFU8-F1
#
_entry.id   AF-A0A7S2HFU8-F1
#
_cell.length_a   1.000
_cell.length_b   1.000
_cell.length_c   1.000
_cell.angle_alpha   90.00
_cell.angle_beta   90.00
_cell.angle_gamma   90.00
#
_symmetry.space_group_name_H-M   'P 1'
#
loop_
_entity.id
_entity.type
_entity.pdbx_description
1 polymer ?
#
loop_
_entity_poly.entity_id
_entity_poly.type
_entity_poly.pdbx_seq_one_letter_code
_entity_poly.pdbx_strand_id
1 'polypeptide(L)'
;STVFETQAFVTSPLDELCDYQRLWKEIHQGIRTDFAHLRAVKSMDITDISETQFLLIRKYDPAVLKIPVPPGVTELPSRSFFQLDKDKGEIYEEQRDDAGRIEEVRVIRTLKDPLRMELVAQRVIADPPAWRCGPLVKITIDSIMKHVTKREDIELSVQP
;
A
#
# COMPACT_ATOMS: atom_id res chain seq x y z
N SER A 1 -15.06 11.83 14.21
CA SER A 1 -14.43 10.77 13.41
C SER A 1 -14.80 11.02 11.98
N THR A 2 -13.92 11.61 11.19
CA THR A 2 -14.23 11.90 9.78
C THR A 2 -13.94 10.64 8.99
N VAL A 3 -14.98 9.86 8.69
CA VAL A 3 -14.88 8.80 7.69
C VAL A 3 -14.85 9.51 6.35
N PHE A 4 -13.67 9.64 5.76
CA PHE A 4 -13.57 9.93 4.35
C PHE A 4 -13.77 8.60 3.63
N GLU A 5 -14.97 8.35 3.12
CA GLU A 5 -15.13 7.42 2.00
C GLU A 5 -14.47 8.07 0.79
N THR A 6 -13.17 7.88 0.64
CA THR A 6 -12.42 8.36 -0.51
C THR A 6 -12.38 7.29 -1.59
N GLN A 7 -13.05 7.61 -2.71
CA GLN A 7 -12.76 7.18 -4.08
C GLN A 7 -12.23 5.75 -4.25
N ALA A 8 -13.12 4.85 -4.66
CA ALA A 8 -12.77 3.49 -5.07
C ALA A 8 -11.82 3.54 -6.27
N PHE A 9 -10.53 3.33 -6.02
CA PHE A 9 -9.58 3.03 -7.09
C PHE A 9 -9.93 1.65 -7.63
N VAL A 10 -10.22 1.56 -8.93
CA VAL A 10 -10.52 0.29 -9.61
C VAL A 10 -9.62 0.19 -10.82
N THR A 11 -8.89 -0.93 -10.93
CA THR A 11 -8.12 -1.23 -12.14
C THR A 11 -9.05 -1.62 -13.29
N SER A 12 -8.64 -1.37 -14.52
CA SER A 12 -9.19 -2.08 -15.68
C SER A 12 -9.08 -3.60 -15.49
N PRO A 13 -9.90 -4.41 -16.19
CA PRO A 13 -9.76 -5.87 -16.20
C PRO A 13 -8.33 -6.31 -16.51
N LEU A 14 -7.85 -7.28 -15.74
CA LEU A 14 -6.47 -7.78 -15.73
C LEU A 14 -6.37 -9.17 -16.36
N ASP A 15 -7.49 -9.74 -16.81
CA ASP A 15 -7.62 -11.09 -17.33
C ASP A 15 -6.67 -11.38 -18.51
N GLU A 16 -6.41 -10.37 -19.35
CA GLU A 16 -5.48 -10.48 -20.49
C GLU A 16 -4.00 -10.47 -20.08
N LEU A 17 -3.71 -10.03 -18.85
CA LEU A 17 -2.35 -9.79 -18.36
C LEU A 17 -1.85 -10.95 -17.48
N CYS A 18 -2.73 -11.51 -16.65
CA CYS A 18 -2.42 -12.59 -15.73
C CYS A 18 -3.68 -13.32 -15.27
N ASP A 19 -3.49 -14.50 -14.66
CA ASP A 19 -4.54 -15.14 -13.86
C ASP A 19 -4.48 -14.70 -12.39
N TYR A 20 -5.51 -15.07 -11.63
CA TYR A 20 -5.61 -14.76 -10.20
C TYR A 20 -4.42 -15.28 -9.36
N GLN A 21 -3.92 -16.48 -9.68
CA GLN A 21 -2.83 -17.10 -8.91
C GLN A 21 -1.53 -16.31 -9.09
N ARG A 22 -1.24 -15.91 -10.33
CA ARG A 22 -0.11 -15.07 -10.67
C ARG A 22 -0.26 -13.69 -10.07
N LEU A 23 -1.42 -13.04 -10.22
CA LEU A 23 -1.69 -11.73 -9.61
C LEU A 23 -1.43 -11.76 -8.11
N TRP A 24 -1.93 -12.76 -7.40
CA TRP A 24 -1.73 -12.89 -5.96
C TRP A 24 -0.26 -13.06 -5.55
N LYS A 25 0.51 -13.83 -6.33
CA LYS A 25 1.95 -13.99 -6.13
C LYS A 25 2.68 -12.66 -6.31
N GLU A 26 2.36 -11.92 -7.36
CA GLU A 26 2.96 -10.60 -7.64
C GLU A 26 2.54 -9.57 -6.59
N ILE A 27 1.30 -9.59 -6.09
CA ILE A 27 0.84 -8.77 -4.95
C ILE A 27 1.74 -9.00 -3.74
N HIS A 28 1.89 -10.27 -3.34
CA HIS A 28 2.67 -10.64 -2.16
C HIS A 28 4.14 -10.24 -2.32
N GLN A 29 4.71 -10.42 -3.51
CA GLN A 29 6.08 -10.01 -3.81
C GLN A 29 6.23 -8.49 -3.84
N GLY A 30 5.36 -7.77 -4.56
CA GLY A 30 5.41 -6.32 -4.73
C GLY A 30 5.35 -5.57 -3.40
N ILE A 31 4.45 -5.96 -2.49
CA ILE A 31 4.37 -5.37 -1.14
C ILE A 31 5.70 -5.57 -0.37
N ARG A 32 6.44 -6.65 -0.63
CA ARG A 32 7.66 -6.98 0.09
C ARG A 32 8.94 -6.44 -0.55
N THR A 33 8.93 -6.14 -1.85
CA THR A 33 10.16 -5.81 -2.58
C THR A 33 10.19 -4.39 -3.12
N ASP A 34 9.03 -3.79 -3.39
CA ASP A 34 8.96 -2.67 -4.30
C ASP A 34 8.34 -1.43 -3.64
N PHE A 35 9.04 -0.92 -2.63
CA PHE A 35 8.84 0.46 -2.16
C PHE A 35 10.07 1.34 -2.41
N ALA A 36 11.14 0.80 -2.99
CA ALA A 36 12.36 1.55 -3.30
C ALA A 36 12.13 2.66 -4.34
N HIS A 37 11.11 2.55 -5.19
CA HIS A 37 10.74 3.58 -6.16
C HIS A 37 9.97 4.75 -5.52
N LEU A 38 9.52 4.62 -4.26
CA LEU A 38 9.09 5.78 -3.49
C LEU A 38 10.34 6.58 -3.15
N ARG A 39 10.60 7.66 -3.90
CA ARG A 39 11.82 8.49 -3.84
C ARG A 39 12.27 8.90 -2.43
N ALA A 40 11.38 8.85 -1.43
CA ALA A 40 11.66 9.18 -0.06
C ALA A 40 11.97 7.99 0.86
N VAL A 41 11.74 6.73 0.46
CA VAL A 41 12.04 5.56 1.31
C VAL A 41 13.53 5.25 1.25
N LYS A 42 14.22 5.41 2.37
CA LYS A 42 15.67 5.19 2.50
C LYS A 42 16.00 3.74 2.84
N SER A 43 15.18 3.12 3.70
CA SER A 43 15.29 1.71 4.04
C SER A 43 13.93 1.10 4.41
N MET A 44 13.89 -0.22 4.38
CA MET A 44 12.69 -1.01 4.62
C MET A 44 13.07 -2.28 5.35
N ASP A 45 12.36 -2.56 6.44
CA ASP A 45 12.51 -3.77 7.24
C ASP A 45 11.15 -4.50 7.27
N ILE A 46 11.17 -5.81 7.11
CA ILE A 46 9.98 -6.67 7.16
C ILE A 46 10.14 -7.65 8.31
N THR A 47 9.12 -7.77 9.14
CA THR A 47 9.03 -8.78 10.19
C THR A 47 7.82 -9.66 9.93
N ASP A 48 8.07 -10.90 9.51
CA ASP A 48 7.02 -11.90 9.33
C ASP A 48 6.43 -12.30 10.69
N ILE A 49 5.10 -12.32 10.78
CA ILE A 49 4.33 -12.74 11.97
C ILE A 49 3.70 -14.11 11.69
N SER A 50 3.22 -14.31 10.47
CA SER A 50 2.75 -15.58 9.94
C SER A 50 2.93 -15.62 8.42
N GLU A 51 2.48 -16.69 7.76
CA GLU A 51 2.46 -16.78 6.30
C GLU A 51 1.59 -15.69 5.63
N THR A 52 0.62 -15.15 6.38
CA THR A 52 -0.36 -14.18 5.87
C THR A 52 -0.27 -12.83 6.56
N GLN A 53 0.57 -12.68 7.59
CA GLN A 53 0.69 -11.46 8.37
C GLN A 53 2.14 -11.03 8.53
N PHE A 54 2.40 -9.74 8.37
CA PHE A 54 3.74 -9.19 8.55
C PHE A 54 3.69 -7.70 8.91
N LEU A 55 4.72 -7.24 9.59
CA LEU A 55 4.95 -5.83 9.87
C LEU A 55 5.97 -5.28 8.87
N LEU A 56 5.60 -4.20 8.20
CA LEU A 56 6.46 -3.43 7.33
C LEU A 56 6.88 -2.15 8.05
N ILE A 57 8.18 -1.94 8.21
CA ILE A 57 8.76 -0.71 8.76
C ILE A 57 9.50 0.00 7.62
N ARG A 58 9.04 1.21 7.27
CA ARG A 58 9.66 2.06 6.26
C ARG A 58 10.35 3.23 6.96
N LYS A 59 11.57 3.56 6.55
CA LYS A 59 12.28 4.75 7.04
C LYS A 59 12.42 5.73 5.89
N TYR A 60 11.85 6.92 6.07
CA TYR A 60 11.82 7.95 5.06
C TYR A 60 12.90 9.01 5.28
N ASP A 61 13.43 9.56 4.19
CA ASP A 61 14.30 10.74 4.20
C ASP A 61 13.44 12.02 4.36
N PRO A 62 13.51 12.72 5.50
CA PRO A 62 12.76 13.94 5.72
C PRO A 62 13.14 15.07 4.75
N ALA A 63 14.37 15.09 4.22
CA ALA A 63 14.82 16.12 3.29
C ALA A 63 14.13 15.99 1.93
N VAL A 64 13.95 14.76 1.44
CA VAL A 64 13.20 14.48 0.20
C VAL A 64 11.73 14.84 0.36
N LEU A 65 11.15 14.55 1.53
CA LEU A 65 9.77 14.87 1.86
C LEU A 65 9.54 16.34 2.24
N LYS A 66 10.62 17.14 2.36
CA LYS A 66 10.59 18.55 2.78
C LYS A 66 9.89 18.75 4.13
N ILE A 67 10.08 17.81 5.05
CA ILE A 67 9.51 17.87 6.40
C ILE A 67 10.52 18.53 7.34
N PRO A 68 10.14 19.60 8.05
CA PRO A 68 11.00 20.15 9.10
C PRO A 68 11.10 19.12 10.25
N VAL A 69 12.33 18.73 10.58
CA VAL A 69 12.62 17.81 11.68
C VAL A 69 13.70 18.41 12.60
N PRO A 70 13.73 18.04 13.89
CA PRO A 70 14.78 18.49 14.80
C PRO A 70 16.20 18.12 14.30
N PRO A 71 17.23 18.91 14.66
CA PRO A 71 18.61 18.56 14.37
C PRO A 71 18.96 17.15 14.88
N GLY A 72 19.57 16.33 14.02
CA GLY A 72 19.93 14.94 14.35
C GLY A 72 18.89 13.89 13.92
N VAL A 73 17.68 14.28 13.50
CA VAL A 73 16.73 13.36 12.88
C VAL A 73 17.06 13.22 11.38
N THR A 74 17.52 12.05 10.99
CA THR A 74 17.90 11.75 9.60
C THR A 74 16.89 10.83 8.89
N GLU A 75 15.96 10.25 9.65
CA GLU A 75 14.99 9.28 9.16
C GLU A 75 13.68 9.40 9.93
N LEU A 76 12.56 9.22 9.22
CA LEU A 76 11.23 9.17 9.81
C LEU A 76 10.63 7.78 9.63
N PRO A 77 10.35 7.03 10.71
CA PRO A 77 9.74 5.72 10.59
C PRO A 77 8.24 5.80 10.26
N SER A 78 7.76 4.79 9.55
CA SER A 78 6.33 4.45 9.38
C SER A 78 6.16 2.95 9.52
N ARG A 79 5.10 2.54 10.20
CA ARG A 79 4.79 1.13 10.49
C ARG A 79 3.45 0.78 9.88
N SER A 80 3.44 -0.24 9.03
CA SER A 80 2.22 -0.81 8.46
C SER A 80 2.13 -2.29 8.79
N PHE A 81 1.06 -2.70 9.45
CA PHE A 81 0.72 -4.10 9.63
C PHE A 81 -0.10 -4.58 8.45
N PHE A 82 0.32 -5.67 7.82
CA PHE A 82 -0.36 -6.29 6.70
C PHE A 82 -0.99 -7.62 7.11
N GLN A 83 -2.17 -7.89 6.58
CA GLN A 83 -2.81 -9.20 6.60
C GLN A 83 -3.36 -9.53 5.21
N LEU A 84 -3.02 -10.71 4.69
CA LEU A 84 -3.39 -11.17 3.35
C LEU A 84 -4.35 -12.37 3.45
N ASP A 85 -5.50 -12.27 2.81
CA ASP A 85 -6.51 -13.33 2.74
C ASP A 85 -6.74 -13.70 1.27
N LYS A 86 -6.04 -14.74 0.80
CA LYS A 86 -6.14 -15.22 -0.59
C LYS A 86 -7.50 -15.82 -0.91
N ASP A 87 -8.17 -16.42 0.06
CA ASP A 87 -9.45 -17.06 -0.21
C ASP A 87 -10.53 -16.01 -0.47
N LYS A 88 -10.48 -14.90 0.26
CA LYS A 88 -11.33 -13.71 0.02
C LYS A 88 -10.80 -12.77 -1.05
N GLY A 89 -9.52 -12.88 -1.41
CA GLY A 89 -8.84 -11.92 -2.25
C GLY A 89 -8.71 -10.56 -1.60
N GLU A 90 -8.43 -10.49 -0.29
CA GLU A 90 -8.37 -9.23 0.45
C GLU A 90 -6.97 -8.97 1.03
N ILE A 91 -6.55 -7.72 0.97
CA ILE A 91 -5.31 -7.19 1.54
C ILE A 91 -5.73 -6.12 2.55
N TYR A 92 -5.41 -6.38 3.81
CA TYR A 92 -5.63 -5.43 4.90
C TYR A 92 -4.31 -4.75 5.25
N GLU A 93 -4.30 -3.42 5.30
CA GLU A 93 -3.19 -2.62 5.79
C GLU A 93 -3.65 -1.74 6.94
N GLU A 94 -2.97 -1.81 8.07
CA GLU A 94 -3.16 -0.92 9.21
C GLU A 94 -1.88 -0.13 9.48
N GLN A 95 -1.97 1.19 9.34
CA GLN A 95 -0.87 2.09 9.60
C GLN A 95 -0.95 2.62 11.03
N ARG A 96 0.18 2.55 11.75
CA ARG A 96 0.27 2.96 13.16
C ARG A 96 1.30 4.06 13.35
N ASP A 97 1.02 4.94 14.30
CA ASP A 97 1.97 5.92 14.77
C ASP A 97 3.09 5.31 15.64
N ASP A 98 4.01 6.16 16.10
CA ASP A 98 5.14 5.73 16.92
C ASP A 98 4.71 5.22 18.31
N ALA A 99 3.54 5.64 18.79
CA ALA A 99 2.90 5.18 20.02
C ALA A 99 2.04 3.91 19.82
N GLY A 100 1.96 3.37 18.60
CA GLY A 100 1.19 2.19 18.25
C GLY A 100 -0.31 2.43 18.07
N ARG A 101 -0.75 3.70 18.03
CA ARG A 101 -2.15 4.06 17.75
C ARG A 101 -2.42 3.95 16.26
N ILE A 102 -3.61 3.49 15.91
CA ILE A 102 -4.03 3.36 14.51
C ILE A 102 -4.26 4.76 13.94
N GLU A 103 -3.51 5.09 12.89
CA GLU A 103 -3.66 6.32 12.12
C GLU A 103 -4.61 6.08 10.95
N GLU A 104 -4.46 4.95 10.26
CA GLU A 104 -5.20 4.64 9.04
C GLU A 104 -5.39 3.14 8.84
N VAL A 105 -6.54 2.76 8.27
CA VAL A 105 -6.86 1.39 7.87
C VAL A 105 -7.26 1.37 6.41
N ARG A 106 -6.76 0.41 5.64
CA ARG A 106 -7.06 0.22 4.22
C ARG A 106 -7.40 -1.24 3.92
N VAL A 107 -8.35 -1.44 3.01
CA VAL A 107 -8.71 -2.77 2.49
C VAL A 107 -8.72 -2.73 0.97
N ILE A 108 -7.86 -3.53 0.35
CA ILE A 108 -7.82 -3.73 -1.10
C ILE A 108 -8.40 -5.11 -1.40
N ARG A 109 -9.29 -5.20 -2.38
CA ARG A 109 -9.90 -6.46 -2.83
C ARG A 109 -9.43 -6.80 -4.24
N THR A 110 -9.22 -8.09 -4.51
CA THR A 110 -8.95 -8.66 -5.82
C THR A 110 -10.14 -9.53 -6.23
N LEU A 111 -10.91 -9.08 -7.22
CA LEU A 111 -12.01 -9.84 -7.80
C LEU A 111 -11.48 -10.81 -8.85
N LYS A 112 -12.18 -11.93 -9.07
CA LYS A 112 -11.80 -12.98 -10.01
C LYS A 112 -12.52 -12.90 -11.36
N ASP A 113 -13.62 -12.15 -11.46
CA ASP A 113 -14.46 -12.05 -12.66
C ASP A 113 -15.18 -10.69 -12.73
N PRO A 114 -14.74 -9.75 -13.59
CA PRO A 114 -13.44 -9.76 -14.26
C PRO A 114 -12.30 -9.69 -13.22
N LEU A 115 -11.11 -10.17 -13.57
CA LEU A 115 -9.95 -10.06 -12.70
C LEU A 115 -9.60 -8.58 -12.51
N ARG A 116 -9.74 -8.02 -11.30
CA ARG A 116 -9.42 -6.62 -11.04
C ARG A 116 -9.09 -6.35 -9.57
N MET A 117 -8.42 -5.24 -9.31
CA MET A 117 -8.13 -4.77 -7.95
C MET A 117 -8.94 -3.51 -7.61
N GLU A 118 -9.43 -3.44 -6.38
CA GLU A 118 -10.30 -2.39 -5.87
C GLU A 118 -9.86 -1.91 -4.50
N LEU A 119 -9.77 -0.61 -4.26
CA LEU A 119 -9.75 -0.06 -2.90
C LEU A 119 -11.19 0.00 -2.38
N VAL A 120 -11.54 -0.87 -1.43
CA VAL A 120 -12.92 -1.02 -0.97
C VAL A 120 -13.19 -0.34 0.37
N ALA A 121 -12.14 -0.04 1.15
CA ALA A 121 -12.27 0.75 2.36
C ALA A 121 -10.98 1.51 2.67
N GLN A 122 -11.14 2.77 3.09
CA GLN A 122 -10.10 3.59 3.68
C GLN A 122 -10.70 4.31 4.88
N ARG A 123 -10.06 4.22 6.05
CA ARG A 123 -10.49 4.90 7.25
C ARG A 123 -9.30 5.59 7.90
N VAL A 124 -9.31 6.92 7.88
CA VAL A 124 -8.36 7.74 8.63
C VAL A 124 -8.92 7.98 10.03
N ILE A 125 -8.18 7.55 11.05
CA ILE A 125 -8.62 7.56 12.46
C ILE A 125 -8.04 8.76 13.21
N ALA A 126 -6.78 9.11 12.93
CA ALA A 126 -6.12 10.32 13.39
C ALA A 126 -5.52 11.00 12.17
N ASP A 127 -5.48 12.35 12.13
CA ASP A 127 -4.92 13.12 11.01
C ASP A 127 -3.41 12.84 10.92
N PRO A 128 -2.97 11.90 10.06
CA PRO A 128 -1.57 11.55 10.01
C PRO A 128 -0.86 12.67 9.25
N PRO A 129 0.44 12.86 9.48
CA PRO A 129 1.21 13.80 8.66
C PRO A 129 1.02 13.50 7.17
N ALA A 130 0.83 14.52 6.33
CA ALA A 130 0.53 14.34 4.91
C ALA A 130 1.55 13.45 4.15
N TRP A 131 2.79 13.36 4.63
CA TRP A 131 3.84 12.49 4.09
C TRP A 131 3.65 10.99 4.43
N ARG A 132 2.93 10.69 5.51
CA ARG A 132 2.45 9.34 5.88
C ARG A 132 1.18 8.98 5.11
N CYS A 133 0.41 9.98 4.68
CA CYS A 133 -0.80 9.89 3.87
C CYS A 133 -0.49 10.04 2.36
N GLY A 134 0.43 9.24 1.83
CA GLY A 134 0.53 9.14 0.38
C GLY A 134 -0.67 8.39 -0.21
N PRO A 135 -0.95 8.48 -1.52
CA PRO A 135 -1.83 7.54 -2.21
C PRO A 135 -1.09 6.19 -2.31
N LEU A 136 -0.76 5.60 -1.16
CA LEU A 136 -0.03 4.36 -1.01
C LEU A 136 -0.77 3.21 -1.67
N VAL A 137 -2.10 3.28 -1.77
CA VAL A 137 -2.90 2.32 -2.53
C VAL A 137 -2.64 2.45 -4.03
N LYS A 138 -2.62 3.68 -4.57
CA LYS A 138 -2.20 3.91 -5.96
C LYS A 138 -0.78 3.40 -6.18
N ILE A 139 0.15 3.70 -5.28
CA ILE A 139 1.54 3.24 -5.37
C ILE A 139 1.64 1.71 -5.27
N THR A 140 0.88 1.10 -4.35
CA THR A 140 0.88 -0.35 -4.11
C THR A 140 0.28 -1.05 -5.33
N ILE A 141 -0.87 -0.56 -5.82
CA ILE A 141 -1.48 -1.04 -7.06
C ILE A 141 -0.53 -0.78 -8.24
N ASP A 142 0.02 0.41 -8.43
CA ASP A 142 0.95 0.77 -9.51
C ASP A 142 2.21 -0.12 -9.50
N SER A 143 2.79 -0.35 -8.33
CA SER A 143 3.94 -1.23 -8.13
C SER A 143 3.60 -2.67 -8.51
N ILE A 144 2.51 -3.20 -7.96
CA ILE A 144 2.01 -4.54 -8.27
C ILE A 144 1.72 -4.66 -9.77
N MET A 145 1.10 -3.64 -10.34
CA MET A 145 0.77 -3.56 -11.76
C MET A 145 2.00 -3.54 -12.65
N LYS A 146 3.07 -2.82 -12.27
CA LYS A 146 4.37 -2.87 -12.96
C LYS A 146 4.97 -4.26 -12.95
N HIS A 147 4.89 -4.96 -11.81
CA HIS A 147 5.35 -6.35 -11.69
C HIS A 147 4.53 -7.32 -12.56
N VAL A 148 3.20 -7.19 -12.53
CA VAL A 148 2.27 -8.07 -13.26
C VAL A 148 2.42 -7.91 -14.77
N THR A 149 2.52 -6.67 -15.25
CA THR A 149 2.43 -6.38 -16.70
C THR A 149 3.75 -6.19 -17.40
N LYS A 150 4.83 -5.86 -16.66
CA LYS A 150 6.09 -5.36 -17.24
C LYS A 150 5.90 -4.16 -18.19
N ARG A 151 4.74 -3.48 -18.13
CA ARG A 151 4.39 -2.30 -18.92
C ARG A 151 4.34 -1.09 -17.99
N GLU A 152 4.82 0.05 -18.49
CA GLU A 152 4.79 1.32 -17.73
C GLU A 152 3.42 2.03 -17.82
N ASP A 153 2.52 1.55 -18.70
CA ASP A 153 1.32 2.28 -19.14
C ASP A 153 0.01 1.63 -18.65
N ILE A 154 -0.21 1.52 -17.33
CA ILE A 154 -1.54 1.14 -16.82
C ILE A 154 -2.30 2.38 -16.38
N GLU A 155 -3.43 2.61 -17.03
CA GLU A 155 -4.38 3.64 -16.62
C GLU A 155 -5.15 3.17 -15.38
N LEU A 156 -4.88 3.84 -14.25
CA LEU A 156 -5.76 3.76 -13.09
C LEU A 156 -6.91 4.75 -13.25
N SER A 157 -8.13 4.24 -13.31
CA SER A 157 -9.32 5.06 -13.29
C SER A 157 -9.76 5.32 -11.85
N VAL A 158 -10.09 6.57 -11.55
CA VAL A 158 -10.86 6.91 -10.36
C VAL A 158 -12.34 6.81 -10.77
N GLN A 159 -13.08 5.88 -10.18
CA GLN A 159 -14.52 5.83 -10.43
C GLN A 159 -15.21 6.95 -9.63
N PRO A 160 -16.17 7.68 -10.23
CA PRO A 160 -16.88 8.78 -9.59
C PRO A 160 -17.76 8.33 -8.42
#